data_AF-A0A957MYX3-F1
#
_entry.id   AF-A0A957MYX3-F1
#
_cell.length_a   1.000
_cell.length_b   1.000
_cell.length_c   1.000
_cell.angle_alpha   90.00
_cell.angle_beta   90.00
_cell.angle_gamma   90.00
#
_symmetry.space_group_name_H-M   'P 1'
#
loop_
_entity.id
_entity.type
_entity.pdbx_description
1 polymer ?
#
loop_
_entity_poly.entity_id
_entity_poly.type
_entity_poly.pdbx_seq_one_letter_code
_entity_poly.pdbx_strand_id
1 'polypeptide(L)'
;MKSIPQHRSMVFVLVIAASIALLAACTMITPTPAPGDSAAAGQGMMGQGQGQGMHRGGGMMGQGQGQGMMHQGGMMGQGGMMARHHAEIPAEYADLVNPIAADEASLGRGAESYTLYCATCHGESGMGDGPAGAALDPAPAPIAHTSQMLGDDYLFWRISE
;
A
#
# COMPACT_ATOMS: atom_id res chain seq x y z
N MET A 1 27.22 8.34 -61.78
CA MET A 1 27.79 8.09 -60.44
C MET A 1 27.98 9.46 -59.79
N LYS A 2 27.11 9.86 -58.86
CA LYS A 2 27.05 11.24 -58.34
C LYS A 2 27.78 11.30 -57.01
N SER A 3 28.93 11.96 -56.99
CA SER A 3 29.81 12.05 -55.82
C SER A 3 29.12 12.76 -54.66
N ILE A 4 29.01 12.06 -53.53
CA ILE A 4 28.45 12.60 -52.29
C ILE A 4 29.51 13.51 -51.65
N PRO A 5 29.16 14.76 -51.29
CA PRO A 5 30.12 15.71 -50.76
C PRO A 5 30.62 15.31 -49.37
N GLN A 6 31.95 15.24 -49.23
CA GLN A 6 32.70 14.72 -48.08
C GLN A 6 32.42 15.46 -46.74
N HIS A 7 31.87 16.68 -46.79
CA HIS A 7 31.55 17.46 -45.59
C HIS A 7 30.28 16.98 -44.86
N ARG A 8 29.36 16.29 -45.56
CA ARG A 8 28.12 15.78 -44.93
C ARG A 8 28.35 14.51 -44.12
N SER A 9 29.39 13.74 -44.45
CA SER A 9 29.75 12.52 -43.71
C SER A 9 30.45 12.81 -42.39
N MET A 10 31.26 13.87 -42.31
CA MET A 10 31.99 14.20 -41.07
C MET A 10 31.05 14.68 -39.96
N VAL A 11 30.03 15.47 -40.31
CA VAL A 11 29.00 15.92 -39.34
C VAL A 11 28.18 14.73 -38.86
N PHE A 12 27.84 13.79 -39.74
CA PHE A 12 27.07 12.60 -39.38
C PHE A 12 27.85 11.65 -38.46
N VAL A 13 29.16 11.45 -38.72
CA VAL A 13 30.03 10.65 -37.86
C VAL A 13 30.24 11.30 -36.49
N LEU A 14 30.34 12.64 -36.42
CA LEU A 14 30.49 13.36 -35.15
C LEU A 14 29.23 13.27 -34.28
N VAL A 15 28.04 13.39 -34.88
CA VAL A 15 26.76 13.29 -34.16
C VAL A 15 26.53 11.87 -33.64
N ILE A 16 26.84 10.84 -34.41
CA ILE A 16 26.71 9.44 -33.97
C ILE A 16 27.70 9.13 -32.84
N ALA A 17 28.95 9.61 -32.93
CA ALA A 17 29.95 9.40 -31.88
C ALA A 17 29.56 10.08 -30.55
N ALA A 18 28.97 11.29 -30.61
CA ALA A 18 28.50 12.00 -29.43
C ALA A 18 27.30 11.31 -28.75
N SER A 19 26.41 10.67 -29.52
CA SER A 19 25.27 9.92 -28.97
C SER A 19 25.70 8.61 -28.28
N ILE A 20 26.72 7.91 -28.79
CA ILE A 20 27.20 6.67 -28.18
C ILE A 20 27.92 6.93 -26.85
N ALA A 21 28.62 8.07 -26.70
CA ALA A 21 29.29 8.44 -25.46
C ALA A 21 28.30 8.77 -24.32
N LEU A 22 27.09 9.24 -24.64
CA LEU A 22 26.09 9.60 -23.63
C LEU A 22 25.37 8.38 -23.04
N LEU A 23 25.25 7.27 -23.78
CA LEU A 23 24.67 6.02 -23.26
C LEU A 23 25.62 5.25 -22.32
N ALA A 24 26.93 5.44 -22.43
CA ALA A 24 27.92 4.75 -21.58
C ALA A 24 28.04 5.34 -20.16
N ALA A 25 27.50 6.53 -19.91
CA ALA A 25 27.58 7.20 -18.60
C ALA A 25 26.43 6.83 -17.64
N CYS A 26 25.39 6.12 -18.10
CA CYS A 26 24.21 5.82 -17.28
C CYS A 26 24.29 4.50 -16.50
N THR A 27 25.26 3.63 -16.75
CA THR A 27 25.37 2.31 -16.07
C THR A 27 26.28 2.30 -14.84
N MET A 28 26.81 3.46 -14.42
CA MET A 28 27.81 3.55 -13.35
C MET A 28 27.29 4.20 -12.05
N ILE A 29 26.01 4.60 -12.00
CA ILE A 29 25.40 5.18 -10.80
C ILE A 29 24.68 4.05 -10.05
N THR A 30 25.44 3.29 -9.27
CA THR A 30 24.83 2.52 -8.17
C THR A 30 24.37 3.50 -7.10
N PRO A 31 23.12 3.41 -6.59
CA PRO A 31 22.70 4.25 -5.49
C PRO A 31 23.53 3.96 -4.24
N THR A 32 24.18 4.99 -3.68
CA THR A 32 24.73 4.95 -2.33
C THR A 32 23.61 4.65 -1.33
N PRO A 33 23.74 3.63 -0.44
CA PRO A 33 22.75 3.41 0.60
C PRO A 33 22.74 4.60 1.58
N ALA A 34 21.54 5.06 1.94
CA ALA A 34 21.36 6.07 2.97
C ALA A 34 21.79 5.52 4.35
N PRO A 35 22.37 6.33 5.24
CA PRO A 35 22.71 5.91 6.60
C PRO A 35 21.43 5.78 7.44
N GLY A 36 20.84 4.57 7.47
CA GLY A 36 19.67 4.26 8.30
C GLY A 36 19.59 2.81 8.79
N ASP A 37 20.35 1.88 8.19
CA ASP A 37 20.08 0.45 8.36
C ASP A 37 21.17 -0.17 9.22
N SER A 38 21.00 -0.12 10.54
CA SER A 38 21.76 -0.95 11.47
C SER A 38 20.89 -1.33 12.66
N ALA A 39 20.72 -2.66 12.82
CA ALA A 39 19.99 -3.39 13.87
C ALA A 39 18.46 -3.52 13.62
N ALA A 40 17.85 -4.70 13.63
CA ALA A 40 18.18 -5.90 14.38
C ALA A 40 17.83 -7.19 13.61
N ALA A 41 18.85 -8.01 13.37
CA ALA A 41 18.71 -9.46 13.29
C ALA A 41 19.27 -10.03 14.60
N GLY A 42 18.45 -10.75 15.36
CA GLY A 42 18.91 -11.47 16.54
C GLY A 42 17.82 -12.02 17.44
N GLN A 43 17.52 -13.32 17.26
CA GLN A 43 17.20 -14.30 18.32
C GLN A 43 15.83 -14.09 19.01
N GLY A 44 14.80 -14.91 18.79
CA GLY A 44 14.80 -16.37 18.89
C GLY A 44 14.67 -16.79 20.36
N MET A 45 13.46 -16.87 20.91
CA MET A 45 13.17 -17.61 22.15
C MET A 45 11.68 -17.97 22.23
N MET A 46 11.42 -19.28 22.19
CA MET A 46 10.11 -19.91 22.33
C MET A 46 9.72 -19.94 23.81
N GLY A 47 8.58 -19.32 24.15
CA GLY A 47 7.97 -19.41 25.48
C GLY A 47 6.71 -20.27 25.44
N GLN A 48 6.87 -21.57 25.73
CA GLN A 48 5.76 -22.49 25.96
C GLN A 48 5.15 -22.19 27.34
N GLY A 49 3.95 -21.59 27.35
CA GLY A 49 3.14 -21.41 28.56
C GLY A 49 1.92 -22.32 28.53
N GLN A 50 2.06 -23.53 29.08
CA GLN A 50 0.95 -24.40 29.41
C GLN A 50 0.20 -23.82 30.62
N GLY A 51 -1.10 -23.55 30.46
CA GLY A 51 -2.00 -23.15 31.55
C GLY A 51 -3.31 -23.92 31.44
N GLN A 52 -3.37 -25.06 32.12
CA GLN A 52 -4.56 -25.88 32.35
C GLN A 52 -5.41 -25.28 33.49
N GLY A 53 -6.72 -25.56 33.47
CA GLY A 53 -7.62 -25.42 34.63
C GLY A 53 -8.82 -24.51 34.34
N MET A 54 -9.98 -25.06 33.95
CA MET A 54 -11.13 -25.32 34.84
C MET A 54 -11.65 -24.01 35.47
N HIS A 55 -12.88 -23.55 35.19
CA HIS A 55 -14.04 -23.90 36.02
C HIS A 55 -15.39 -23.69 35.30
N ARG A 56 -16.28 -24.65 35.54
CA ARG A 56 -17.72 -24.63 35.30
C ARG A 56 -18.44 -23.55 36.10
N GLY A 57 -19.47 -22.96 35.49
CA GLY A 57 -20.64 -22.32 36.13
C GLY A 57 -21.39 -21.55 35.04
N GLY A 58 -22.61 -21.87 34.60
CA GLY A 58 -23.76 -22.38 35.33
C GLY A 58 -24.56 -21.21 35.90
N GLY A 59 -25.44 -20.58 35.12
CA GLY A 59 -26.32 -19.54 35.66
C GLY A 59 -27.09 -18.68 34.65
N MET A 60 -28.32 -19.11 34.35
CA MET A 60 -29.55 -18.30 34.34
C MET A 60 -29.82 -17.28 33.22
N MET A 61 -30.84 -17.66 32.44
CA MET A 61 -31.74 -16.84 31.63
C MET A 61 -32.29 -15.63 32.40
N GLY A 62 -32.19 -14.45 31.80
CA GLY A 62 -32.92 -13.25 32.19
C GLY A 62 -33.59 -12.63 30.97
N GLN A 63 -34.82 -13.08 30.69
CA GLN A 63 -35.71 -12.45 29.73
C GLN A 63 -36.23 -11.14 30.34
N GLY A 64 -35.81 -10.00 29.78
CA GLY A 64 -36.33 -8.68 30.10
C GLY A 64 -36.88 -8.02 28.85
N GLN A 65 -38.18 -8.17 28.62
CA GLN A 65 -38.94 -7.41 27.64
C GLN A 65 -38.98 -5.94 28.08
N GLY A 66 -38.65 -5.03 27.17
CA GLY A 66 -38.74 -3.58 27.39
C GLY A 66 -38.80 -2.84 26.06
N GLN A 67 -39.97 -2.87 25.43
CA GLN A 67 -40.32 -1.99 24.31
C GLN A 67 -40.39 -0.55 24.82
N GLY A 68 -39.81 0.42 24.08
CA GLY A 68 -40.10 1.82 24.34
C GLY A 68 -39.13 2.83 23.71
N MET A 69 -39.64 3.48 22.66
CA MET A 69 -39.44 4.90 22.34
C MET A 69 -38.19 5.36 21.58
N MET A 70 -38.40 5.63 20.29
CA MET A 70 -38.06 6.87 19.57
C MET A 70 -36.96 7.74 20.19
N HIS A 71 -35.76 7.72 19.59
CA HIS A 71 -34.98 8.94 19.45
C HIS A 71 -34.75 9.21 17.96
N GLN A 72 -35.74 9.86 17.35
CA GLN A 72 -35.51 10.69 16.17
C GLN A 72 -34.74 11.92 16.67
N GLY A 73 -33.48 11.99 16.29
CA GLY A 73 -32.60 13.13 16.58
C GLY A 73 -31.41 13.06 15.65
N GLY A 74 -31.44 13.84 14.57
CA GLY A 74 -30.28 14.06 13.73
C GLY A 74 -29.15 14.63 14.58
N MET A 75 -28.04 13.90 14.67
CA MET A 75 -26.78 14.37 15.21
C MET A 75 -25.66 13.92 14.29
N MET A 76 -25.43 14.76 13.28
CA MET A 76 -24.16 15.02 12.60
C MET A 76 -22.96 14.15 13.07
N GLY A 77 -22.42 13.35 12.14
CA GLY A 77 -20.97 13.15 12.05
C GLY A 77 -20.29 12.24 13.07
N GLN A 78 -20.94 11.18 13.56
CA GLN A 78 -20.26 10.16 14.39
C GLN A 78 -19.79 8.97 13.54
N GLY A 79 -19.14 9.28 12.42
CA GLY A 79 -18.43 8.32 11.60
C GLY A 79 -16.94 8.61 11.68
N GLY A 80 -16.33 8.40 12.85
CA GLY A 80 -14.88 8.49 12.98
C GLY A 80 -14.17 7.55 12.00
N MET A 81 -12.85 7.65 11.88
CA MET A 81 -11.99 6.82 11.01
C MET A 81 -12.36 5.32 10.93
N MET A 82 -12.98 4.78 11.98
CA MET A 82 -13.57 3.44 12.00
C MET A 82 -14.74 3.29 11.02
N ALA A 83 -15.75 4.16 11.00
CA ALA A 83 -16.95 3.98 10.16
C ALA A 83 -16.67 3.90 8.65
N ARG A 84 -15.53 4.45 8.18
CA ARG A 84 -15.14 4.50 6.76
C ARG A 84 -14.69 3.15 6.20
N HIS A 85 -14.23 2.25 7.07
CA HIS A 85 -13.64 0.96 6.70
C HIS A 85 -14.59 -0.23 6.94
N HIS A 86 -15.85 0.03 7.33
CA HIS A 86 -16.86 -1.01 7.59
C HIS A 86 -17.99 -1.01 6.54
N ALA A 87 -17.73 -0.47 5.35
CA ALA A 87 -18.68 -0.63 4.26
C ALA A 87 -18.78 -2.12 3.92
N GLU A 88 -20.01 -2.63 3.77
CA GLU A 88 -20.26 -4.00 3.34
C GLU A 88 -19.60 -4.23 1.98
N ILE A 89 -18.85 -5.33 1.86
CA ILE A 89 -18.17 -5.70 0.61
C ILE A 89 -19.24 -6.16 -0.39
N PRO A 90 -19.29 -5.60 -1.61
CA PRO A 90 -20.23 -6.08 -2.62
C PRO A 90 -20.04 -7.57 -2.92
N ALA A 91 -21.14 -8.28 -3.19
CA ALA A 91 -21.14 -9.73 -3.32
C ALA A 91 -20.22 -10.25 -4.42
N GLU A 92 -19.92 -9.44 -5.43
CA GLU A 92 -18.98 -9.75 -6.52
C GLU A 92 -17.50 -9.79 -6.09
N TYR A 93 -17.13 -9.14 -4.97
CA TYR A 93 -15.77 -9.16 -4.43
C TYR A 93 -15.63 -10.06 -3.20
N ALA A 94 -16.75 -10.47 -2.59
CA ALA A 94 -16.76 -11.29 -1.39
C ALA A 94 -15.90 -12.55 -1.57
N ASP A 95 -15.10 -12.86 -0.55
CA ASP A 95 -14.22 -14.03 -0.50
C ASP A 95 -13.10 -14.07 -1.55
N LEU A 96 -12.88 -12.97 -2.30
CA LEU A 96 -11.70 -12.88 -3.16
C LEU A 96 -10.42 -12.94 -2.32
N VAL A 97 -9.48 -13.75 -2.81
CA VAL A 97 -8.15 -13.90 -2.25
C VAL A 97 -7.14 -13.48 -3.30
N ASN A 98 -6.03 -12.87 -2.87
CA ASN A 98 -4.97 -12.49 -3.78
C ASN A 98 -4.32 -13.76 -4.35
N PRO A 99 -4.42 -14.03 -5.67
CA PRO A 99 -3.83 -15.22 -6.26
C PRO A 99 -2.30 -15.09 -6.44
N ILE A 100 -1.75 -13.90 -6.21
CA ILE A 100 -0.33 -13.60 -6.40
C ILE A 100 0.41 -13.84 -5.10
N ALA A 101 1.38 -14.76 -5.14
CA ALA A 101 2.28 -14.98 -4.02
C ALA A 101 3.11 -13.72 -3.75
N ALA A 102 3.33 -13.41 -2.47
CA ALA A 102 4.17 -12.29 -2.03
C ALA A 102 5.67 -12.66 -2.13
N ASP A 103 6.14 -12.87 -3.35
CA ASP A 103 7.55 -13.07 -3.69
C ASP A 103 8.25 -11.76 -4.10
N GLU A 104 9.58 -11.76 -4.22
CA GLU A 104 10.36 -10.57 -4.56
C GLU A 104 9.92 -9.92 -5.88
N ALA A 105 9.49 -10.72 -6.86
CA ALA A 105 9.03 -10.20 -8.15
C ALA A 105 7.68 -9.48 -8.02
N SER A 106 6.74 -10.04 -7.26
CA SER A 106 5.44 -9.42 -6.96
C SER A 106 5.61 -8.14 -6.14
N LEU A 107 6.48 -8.15 -5.14
CA LEU A 107 6.78 -7.01 -4.28
C LEU A 107 7.46 -5.89 -5.07
N GLY A 108 8.36 -6.23 -6.00
CA GLY A 108 8.97 -5.25 -6.91
C GLY A 108 7.93 -4.55 -7.79
N ARG A 109 7.01 -5.31 -8.40
CA ARG A 109 5.90 -4.72 -9.19
C ARG A 109 4.93 -3.91 -8.34
N GLY A 110 4.65 -4.38 -7.12
CA GLY A 110 3.82 -3.68 -6.15
C GLY A 110 4.42 -2.34 -5.74
N ALA A 111 5.73 -2.29 -5.48
CA ALA A 111 6.46 -1.06 -5.17
C ALA A 111 6.40 -0.05 -6.33
N GLU A 112 6.64 -0.48 -7.56
CA GLU A 112 6.51 0.39 -8.74
C GLU A 112 5.09 0.97 -8.87
N SER A 113 4.08 0.12 -8.74
CA SER A 113 2.67 0.54 -8.79
C SER A 113 2.33 1.52 -7.67
N TYR A 114 2.83 1.26 -6.45
CA TYR A 114 2.63 2.13 -5.31
C TYR A 114 3.19 3.54 -5.56
N THR A 115 4.43 3.63 -6.05
CA THR A 115 5.06 4.92 -6.36
C THR A 115 4.29 5.68 -7.44
N LEU A 116 3.80 4.98 -8.47
CA LEU A 116 3.09 5.60 -9.58
C LEU A 116 1.69 6.11 -9.21
N TYR A 117 0.94 5.34 -8.41
CA TYR A 117 -0.49 5.58 -8.23
C TYR A 117 -0.88 6.01 -6.81
N CYS A 118 -0.13 5.56 -5.79
CA CYS A 118 -0.55 5.69 -4.39
C CYS A 118 0.22 6.80 -3.66
N ALA A 119 1.53 6.90 -3.87
CA ALA A 119 2.43 7.74 -3.09
C ALA A 119 2.10 9.24 -3.15
N THR A 120 1.51 9.72 -4.25
CA THR A 120 1.08 11.14 -4.37
C THR A 120 0.07 11.54 -3.29
N CYS A 121 -0.83 10.63 -2.91
CA CYS A 121 -1.86 10.87 -1.89
C CYS A 121 -1.46 10.30 -0.52
N HIS A 122 -0.87 9.09 -0.50
CA HIS A 122 -0.57 8.38 0.73
C HIS A 122 0.85 8.59 1.27
N GLY A 123 1.71 9.28 0.51
CA GLY A 123 3.12 9.50 0.85
C GLY A 123 3.98 8.28 0.55
N GLU A 124 5.31 8.47 0.50
CA GLU A 124 6.26 7.38 0.25
C GLU A 124 6.19 6.29 1.34
N SER A 125 5.94 6.71 2.59
CA SER A 125 5.82 5.81 3.74
C SER A 125 4.43 5.17 3.91
N GLY A 126 3.44 5.60 3.12
CA GLY A 126 2.06 5.13 3.26
C GLY A 126 1.33 5.61 4.50
N MET A 127 1.73 6.76 5.05
CA MET A 127 1.16 7.34 6.27
C MET A 127 0.01 8.32 6.01
N GLY A 128 -0.38 8.55 4.75
CA GLY A 128 -1.40 9.52 4.39
C GLY A 128 -0.88 10.95 4.30
N ASP A 129 0.44 11.13 4.23
CA ASP A 129 1.16 12.41 4.23
C ASP A 129 1.59 12.85 2.81
N GLY A 130 0.98 12.28 1.78
CA GLY A 130 1.27 12.63 0.39
C GLY A 130 0.86 14.08 0.08
N PRO A 131 1.61 14.78 -0.80
CA PRO A 131 1.35 16.19 -1.10
C PRO A 131 -0.05 16.45 -1.66
N ALA A 132 -0.61 15.50 -2.43
CA ALA A 132 -1.98 15.60 -2.94
C ALA A 132 -3.03 15.26 -1.87
N GLY A 133 -2.66 14.50 -0.84
CA GLY A 133 -3.54 14.08 0.26
C GLY A 133 -3.83 15.19 1.28
N ALA A 134 -2.95 16.18 1.39
CA ALA A 134 -3.02 17.22 2.43
C ALA A 134 -4.31 18.07 2.41
N ALA A 135 -4.97 18.17 1.26
CA ALA A 135 -6.19 18.96 1.08
C ALA A 135 -7.48 18.12 1.00
N LEU A 136 -7.38 16.79 1.13
CA LEU A 136 -8.55 15.91 1.04
C LEU A 136 -9.28 15.82 2.38
N ASP A 137 -10.62 15.86 2.34
CA ASP A 137 -11.49 15.60 3.48
C ASP A 137 -12.43 14.43 3.16
N PRO A 138 -12.30 13.29 3.86
CA PRO A 138 -11.34 13.04 4.92
C PRO A 138 -9.92 12.78 4.37
N ALA A 139 -8.90 13.02 5.20
CA ALA A 139 -7.53 12.75 4.82
C ALA A 139 -7.30 11.26 4.46
N PRO A 140 -6.34 10.97 3.56
CA PRO A 140 -5.97 9.59 3.22
C PRO A 140 -5.55 8.80 4.47
N ALA A 141 -5.95 7.53 4.52
CA ALA A 141 -5.59 6.65 5.63
C ALA A 141 -4.08 6.29 5.61
N PRO A 142 -3.49 5.95 6.77
CA PRO A 142 -2.14 5.38 6.85
C PRO A 142 -2.15 3.91 6.41
N ILE A 143 -2.18 3.69 5.09
CA ILE A 143 -2.28 2.36 4.46
C ILE A 143 -1.12 1.43 4.79
N ALA A 144 0.04 1.92 5.22
CA ALA A 144 1.12 1.08 5.74
C ALA A 144 0.68 0.25 6.97
N HIS A 145 -0.30 0.75 7.73
CA HIS A 145 -0.86 0.05 8.89
C HIS A 145 -2.22 -0.57 8.59
N THR A 146 -3.10 0.17 7.91
CA THR A 146 -4.48 -0.29 7.75
C THR A 146 -4.60 -1.46 6.77
N SER A 147 -3.74 -1.54 5.75
CA SER A 147 -3.78 -2.65 4.79
C SER A 147 -3.61 -4.02 5.44
N GLN A 148 -2.78 -4.11 6.48
CA GLN A 148 -2.51 -5.36 7.22
C GLN A 148 -3.70 -5.84 8.05
N MET A 149 -4.69 -4.97 8.28
CA MET A 149 -5.89 -5.28 9.06
C MET A 149 -7.12 -5.59 8.18
N LEU A 150 -6.98 -5.46 6.86
CA LEU A 150 -8.07 -5.60 5.90
C LEU A 150 -7.89 -6.89 5.08
N GLY A 151 -9.01 -7.50 4.67
CA GLY A 151 -8.99 -8.66 3.79
C GLY A 151 -8.62 -8.31 2.34
N ASP A 152 -8.14 -9.31 1.60
CA ASP A 152 -7.78 -9.16 0.18
C ASP A 152 -8.98 -8.73 -0.67
N ASP A 153 -10.17 -9.25 -0.36
CA ASP A 153 -11.45 -8.89 -0.96
C ASP A 153 -11.75 -7.39 -0.81
N TYR A 154 -11.63 -6.89 0.41
CA TYR A 154 -11.82 -5.47 0.71
C TYR A 154 -10.78 -4.61 -0.01
N LEU A 155 -9.49 -4.99 0.07
CA LEU A 155 -8.42 -4.22 -0.56
C LEU A 155 -8.57 -4.16 -2.08
N PHE A 156 -8.90 -5.29 -2.71
CA PHE A 156 -9.11 -5.35 -4.15
C PHE A 156 -10.26 -4.45 -4.58
N TRP A 157 -11.41 -4.55 -3.91
CA TRP A 157 -12.57 -3.67 -4.18
C TRP A 157 -12.21 -2.19 -4.05
N ARG A 158 -11.50 -1.80 -3.00
CA ARG A 158 -11.12 -0.39 -2.77
C ARG A 158 -10.10 0.16 -3.78
N ILE A 159 -9.38 -0.71 -4.48
CA ILE A 159 -8.39 -0.31 -5.49
C ILE A 159 -9.03 -0.28 -6.89
N SER A 160 -10.03 -1.11 -7.16
CA SER A 160 -10.63 -1.23 -8.49
C SER A 160 -11.75 -0.23 -8.79
N GLU A 161 -12.36 0.37 -7.77
CA GLU A 161 -13.51 1.29 -7.87
C GLU A 161 -13.23 2.70 -7.31
#